data_AF-A0A7J5A3N2-F1
#
_entry.id   AF-A0A7J5A3N2-F1
#
_cell.length_a   1.000
_cell.length_b   1.000
_cell.length_c   1.000
_cell.angle_alpha   90.00
_cell.angle_beta   90.00
_cell.angle_gamma   90.00
#
_symmetry.space_group_name_H-M   'P 1'
#
loop_
_entity.id
_entity.type
_entity.pdbx_description
1 polymer ?
#
loop_
_entity_poly.entity_id
_entity_poly.type
_entity_poly.pdbx_seq_one_letter_code
_entity_poly.pdbx_strand_id
1 'polypeptide(L)'
;MGKKTIHVSDFSGTVIQPDDEVVRVVVLEHPDLVAGPVRLDATPVEVEGIDDAALDVAVVEIHDRHGDGEPRRVVLTASEFDAMATDVPMAQLLKTAERVRPPKARKGAERVDYGTIEHAGRPHRGRVTEEEARLVRERLDEVNKRLADAGIRQVDPTDPEHAARYGFPAAP
;
A
#
# COMPACT_ATOMS: atom_id res chain seq x y z
N MET A 1 -17.09 26.40 23.65
CA MET A 1 -17.56 26.24 22.26
C MET A 1 -17.52 24.75 21.95
N GLY A 2 -18.67 24.07 21.84
CA GLY A 2 -18.75 22.61 21.69
C GLY A 2 -18.65 22.19 20.22
N LYS A 3 -17.89 21.13 19.93
CA LYS A 3 -17.85 20.49 18.60
C LYS A 3 -18.90 19.38 18.58
N LYS A 4 -19.83 19.40 17.62
CA LYS A 4 -20.73 18.28 17.34
C LYS A 4 -20.19 17.53 16.14
N THR A 5 -19.73 16.29 16.36
CA THR A 5 -19.34 15.39 15.27
C THR A 5 -20.61 14.74 14.73
N ILE A 6 -20.81 14.80 13.41
CA ILE A 6 -21.93 14.17 12.72
C ILE A 6 -21.32 13.09 11.84
N HIS A 7 -21.78 11.85 11.99
CA HIS A 7 -21.41 10.74 11.12
C HIS A 7 -22.48 10.59 10.04
N VAL A 8 -22.06 10.38 8.80
CA VAL A 8 -22.94 10.16 7.65
C VAL A 8 -22.53 8.84 7.03
N SER A 9 -23.48 7.95 6.79
CA SER A 9 -23.24 6.70 6.07
C SER A 9 -22.86 7.02 4.63
N ASP A 10 -21.74 6.47 4.16
CA ASP A 10 -21.33 6.58 2.76
C ASP A 10 -22.20 5.71 1.83
N PHE A 11 -22.92 4.72 2.38
CA PHE A 11 -23.81 3.83 1.60
C PHE A 11 -25.15 4.50 1.30
N SER A 12 -25.80 5.08 2.31
CA SER A 12 -27.13 5.71 2.16
C SER A 12 -27.12 7.23 2.14
N GLY A 13 -26.00 7.88 2.50
CA GLY A 13 -25.95 9.33 2.70
C GLY A 13 -26.72 9.82 3.93
N THR A 14 -27.22 8.90 4.77
CA THR A 14 -28.04 9.23 5.94
C THR A 14 -27.16 9.54 7.15
N VAL A 15 -27.60 10.50 7.98
CA VAL A 15 -26.93 10.78 9.26
C VAL A 15 -27.09 9.57 10.18
N ILE A 16 -25.95 9.01 10.61
CA ILE A 16 -25.88 7.98 11.63
C ILE A 16 -26.12 8.67 12.97
N GLN A 17 -27.05 8.15 13.79
CA GLN A 17 -27.36 8.81 15.05
C GLN A 17 -26.15 8.72 15.99
N PRO A 18 -25.95 9.69 16.90
CA PRO A 18 -24.78 9.70 17.78
C PRO A 18 -24.63 8.46 18.66
N ASP A 19 -25.74 7.78 18.94
CA ASP A 19 -25.80 6.56 19.75
C ASP A 19 -25.75 5.27 18.91
N ASP A 20 -25.78 5.38 17.58
CA ASP A 20 -25.67 4.25 16.65
C ASP A 20 -24.21 3.85 16.44
N GLU A 21 -23.98 2.56 16.24
CA GLU A 21 -22.65 2.04 15.92
C GLU A 21 -22.25 2.42 14.47
N VAL A 22 -20.99 2.81 14.29
CA VAL A 22 -20.40 3.08 12.98
C VAL A 22 -19.47 1.93 12.61
N VAL A 23 -19.78 1.26 11.51
CA VAL A 23 -18.96 0.20 10.91
C VAL A 23 -18.04 0.80 9.85
N ARG A 24 -16.80 0.33 9.84
CA ARG A 24 -15.81 0.68 8.84
C ARG A 24 -15.76 -0.40 7.76
N VAL A 25 -16.05 -0.02 6.52
CA VAL A 25 -15.86 -0.86 5.33
C VAL A 25 -14.61 -0.42 4.60
N VAL A 26 -13.75 -1.36 4.21
CA VAL A 26 -12.57 -1.08 3.39
C VAL A 26 -12.72 -1.78 2.05
N VAL A 27 -12.91 -1.01 0.99
CA VAL A 27 -13.01 -1.54 -0.38
C VAL A 27 -11.59 -1.76 -0.88
N LEU A 28 -11.20 -3.04 -1.06
CA LEU A 28 -9.84 -3.41 -1.48
C LEU A 28 -9.69 -3.41 -3.00
N GLU A 29 -10.68 -3.94 -3.71
CA GLU A 29 -10.71 -4.06 -5.16
C GLU A 29 -12.12 -3.72 -5.68
N HIS A 30 -12.21 -2.80 -6.64
CA HIS A 30 -13.44 -2.46 -7.37
C HIS A 30 -13.03 -1.79 -8.69
N PRO A 31 -13.72 -2.01 -9.82
CA PRO A 31 -13.35 -1.43 -11.13
C PRO A 31 -13.19 0.08 -11.13
N ASP A 32 -13.97 0.77 -10.29
CA ASP A 32 -13.92 2.23 -10.16
C ASP A 32 -12.87 2.74 -9.14
N LEU A 33 -12.10 1.85 -8.49
CA LEU A 33 -10.97 2.28 -7.66
C LEU A 33 -9.78 2.68 -8.53
N VAL A 34 -9.38 3.94 -8.43
CA VAL A 34 -8.28 4.51 -9.22
C VAL A 34 -6.96 4.54 -8.45
N ALA A 35 -7.00 4.71 -7.12
CA ALA A 35 -5.82 5.01 -6.30
C ALA A 35 -5.60 4.05 -5.13
N GLY A 36 -6.18 2.84 -5.21
CA GLY A 36 -6.07 1.81 -4.18
C GLY A 36 -7.23 1.80 -3.17
N PRO A 37 -7.08 1.10 -2.04
CA PRO A 37 -8.18 0.86 -1.12
C PRO A 37 -8.74 2.13 -0.51
N VAL A 38 -10.07 2.20 -0.41
CA VAL A 38 -10.79 3.32 0.21
C VAL A 38 -11.58 2.85 1.42
N ARG A 39 -11.78 3.77 2.35
CA ARG A 39 -12.60 3.55 3.54
C ARG A 39 -13.97 4.19 3.34
N LEU A 40 -15.00 3.46 3.71
CA LEU A 40 -16.39 3.92 3.81
C LEU A 40 -16.87 3.66 5.24
N ASP A 41 -17.74 4.53 5.74
CA ASP A 41 -18.42 4.39 7.02
C ASP A 41 -19.90 4.05 6.76
N ALA A 42 -20.44 3.06 7.47
CA ALA A 42 -21.82 2.59 7.32
C ALA A 42 -22.38 2.14 8.68
N THR A 43 -23.67 1.81 8.73
CA THR A 43 -24.30 1.19 9.91
C THR A 43 -24.17 -0.34 9.87
N PRO A 44 -24.31 -1.05 11.02
CA PRO A 44 -24.31 -2.51 11.05
C PRO A 44 -25.36 -3.14 10.11
N VAL A 45 -26.57 -2.58 10.08
CA VAL A 45 -27.67 -3.09 9.24
C VAL A 45 -27.35 -2.97 7.75
N GLU A 46 -26.66 -1.88 7.35
CA GLU A 46 -26.27 -1.68 5.95
C GLU A 46 -25.21 -2.67 5.47
N VAL A 47 -24.38 -3.21 6.38
CA VAL A 47 -23.33 -4.17 6.02
C VAL A 47 -23.78 -5.63 6.10
N GLU A 48 -24.89 -5.94 6.77
CA GLU A 48 -25.46 -7.31 6.81
C GLU A 48 -25.69 -7.88 5.40
N GLY A 49 -26.11 -7.03 4.46
CA GLY A 49 -26.30 -7.42 3.06
C GLY A 49 -25.01 -7.78 2.31
N ILE A 50 -23.82 -7.47 2.85
CA ILE A 50 -22.53 -7.80 2.21
C ILE A 50 -22.26 -9.29 2.32
N ASP A 51 -22.48 -9.87 3.50
CA ASP A 51 -22.24 -11.30 3.73
C ASP A 51 -23.23 -12.16 2.92
N ASP A 52 -24.50 -11.73 2.85
CA ASP A 52 -25.53 -12.41 2.05
C ASP A 52 -25.26 -12.33 0.54
N ALA A 53 -24.64 -11.24 0.06
CA ALA A 53 -24.26 -11.05 -1.33
C ALA A 53 -22.88 -11.63 -1.68
N ALA A 54 -22.14 -12.14 -0.70
CA ALA A 54 -20.79 -12.64 -0.91
C ALA A 54 -20.81 -13.87 -1.82
N LEU A 55 -19.95 -13.84 -2.85
CA LEU A 55 -19.74 -14.97 -3.74
C LEU A 55 -18.48 -15.73 -3.33
N ASP A 56 -18.60 -17.06 -3.29
CA ASP A 56 -17.43 -17.93 -3.30
C ASP A 56 -16.72 -17.78 -4.65
N VAL A 57 -15.56 -17.14 -4.66
CA VAL A 57 -14.78 -16.87 -5.88
C VAL A 57 -13.43 -17.58 -5.85
N ALA A 58 -13.01 -18.06 -7.01
CA ALA A 58 -11.64 -18.45 -7.29
C ALA A 58 -10.90 -17.27 -7.96
N VAL A 59 -9.68 -17.00 -7.53
CA VAL A 59 -8.78 -16.03 -8.17
C VAL A 59 -7.60 -16.80 -8.72
N VAL A 60 -7.43 -16.78 -10.04
CA VAL A 60 -6.40 -17.54 -10.74
C VAL A 60 -5.46 -16.62 -11.51
N GLU A 61 -4.18 -16.96 -11.52
CA GLU A 61 -3.16 -16.28 -12.29
C GLU A 61 -2.73 -17.21 -13.44
N ILE A 62 -2.91 -16.74 -14.68
CA ILE A 62 -2.61 -17.50 -15.89
C ILE A 62 -1.31 -16.96 -16.47
N HIS A 63 -0.28 -17.80 -16.50
CA HIS A 63 1.00 -17.50 -17.12
C HIS A 63 1.02 -18.02 -18.56
N ASP A 64 1.43 -17.17 -19.51
CA ASP A 64 1.62 -17.59 -20.90
C ASP A 64 2.79 -18.57 -21.04
N ARG A 65 2.69 -19.47 -22.04
CA ARG A 65 3.66 -20.56 -22.29
C ARG A 65 5.11 -20.13 -22.43
N HIS A 66 5.36 -18.87 -22.78
CA HIS A 66 6.70 -18.34 -22.99
C HIS A 66 7.30 -17.68 -21.74
N GLY A 67 6.54 -17.53 -20.65
CA GLY A 67 7.04 -16.99 -19.37
C GLY A 67 7.43 -15.50 -19.38
N ASP A 68 7.50 -14.88 -20.56
CA ASP A 68 7.91 -13.48 -20.75
C ASP A 68 6.75 -12.48 -20.67
N GLY A 69 5.50 -12.96 -20.59
CA GLY A 69 4.29 -12.13 -20.51
C GLY A 69 3.89 -11.81 -19.07
N GLU A 70 3.21 -10.67 -18.87
CA GLU A 70 2.57 -10.38 -17.59
C GLU A 70 1.47 -11.42 -17.31
N PRO A 71 1.47 -12.04 -16.13
CA PRO A 71 0.44 -13.01 -15.78
C PRO A 71 -0.94 -12.36 -15.78
N ARG A 72 -1.92 -13.05 -16.37
CA ARG A 72 -3.29 -12.56 -16.42
C ARG A 72 -4.07 -13.09 -15.22
N ARG A 73 -4.51 -12.17 -14.34
CA ARG A 73 -5.38 -12.52 -13.22
C ARG A 73 -6.84 -12.58 -13.68
N VAL A 74 -7.54 -13.64 -13.31
CA VAL A 74 -8.97 -13.87 -13.60
C VAL A 74 -9.68 -14.19 -12.30
N VAL A 75 -10.84 -13.56 -12.10
CA VAL A 75 -11.76 -13.84 -11.00
C VAL A 75 -13.00 -14.50 -11.59
N LEU A 76 -13.40 -15.63 -11.04
CA LEU A 76 -14.58 -16.39 -11.43
C LEU A 76 -15.20 -17.05 -10.19
N THR A 77 -16.44 -17.51 -10.26
CA THR A 77 -17.03 -18.23 -9.12
C THR A 77 -16.32 -19.56 -8.88
N ALA A 78 -16.29 -20.01 -7.63
CA ALA A 78 -15.71 -21.31 -7.28
C ALA A 78 -16.40 -22.45 -8.03
N SER A 79 -17.72 -22.36 -8.23
CA SER A 79 -18.49 -23.36 -8.98
C SER A 79 -18.12 -23.40 -10.47
N GLU A 80 -17.93 -22.25 -11.12
CA GLU A 80 -17.45 -22.19 -12.50
C GLU A 80 -16.05 -22.75 -12.65
N PHE A 81 -15.16 -22.46 -11.69
CA PHE A 81 -13.81 -23.01 -11.69
C PHE A 81 -13.81 -24.53 -11.48
N ASP A 82 -14.58 -25.02 -10.51
CA ASP A 82 -14.70 -26.45 -10.21
C ASP A 82 -15.23 -27.25 -11.41
N ALA A 83 -16.17 -26.68 -12.17
CA ALA A 83 -16.73 -27.29 -13.37
C ALA A 83 -15.73 -27.46 -14.53
N MET A 84 -14.57 -26.79 -14.49
CA MET A 84 -13.52 -26.95 -15.50
C MET A 84 -12.75 -28.26 -15.36
N ALA A 85 -12.81 -28.92 -14.20
CA ALA A 85 -12.15 -30.19 -13.99
C ALA A 85 -12.98 -31.33 -14.61
N THR A 86 -12.39 -32.08 -15.55
CA THR A 86 -13.11 -33.13 -16.30
C THR A 86 -12.94 -34.52 -15.69
N ASP A 87 -11.70 -34.89 -15.34
CA ASP A 87 -11.36 -36.29 -15.03
C ASP A 87 -11.47 -36.61 -13.54
N VAL A 88 -11.06 -35.65 -12.70
CA VAL A 88 -11.10 -35.74 -11.24
C VAL A 88 -11.67 -34.45 -10.67
N PRO A 89 -12.40 -34.49 -9.55
CA PRO A 89 -12.93 -33.28 -8.94
C PRO A 89 -11.84 -32.25 -8.64
N MET A 90 -12.10 -30.97 -8.91
CA MET A 90 -11.13 -29.88 -8.71
C MET A 90 -10.56 -29.88 -7.28
N ALA A 91 -11.38 -30.14 -6.28
CA ALA A 91 -10.95 -30.26 -4.88
C ALA A 91 -9.86 -31.32 -4.65
N GLN A 92 -9.80 -32.38 -5.46
CA GLN A 92 -8.71 -33.37 -5.39
C GLN A 92 -7.45 -32.88 -6.10
N LEU A 93 -7.58 -32.23 -7.26
CA LEU A 93 -6.47 -31.60 -7.97
C LEU A 93 -5.74 -30.58 -7.09
N LEU A 94 -6.49 -29.71 -6.41
CA LEU A 94 -5.92 -28.68 -5.53
C LEU A 94 -5.19 -29.26 -4.31
N LYS A 95 -5.58 -30.46 -3.84
CA LYS A 95 -4.92 -31.13 -2.70
C LYS A 95 -3.56 -31.71 -3.08
N THR A 96 -3.39 -32.14 -4.32
CA THR A 96 -2.16 -32.80 -4.80
C THR A 96 -1.25 -31.86 -5.60
N ALA A 97 -1.75 -30.69 -5.99
CA ALA A 97 -0.99 -29.68 -6.72
C ALA A 97 0.25 -29.19 -5.94
N GLU A 98 1.29 -28.81 -6.67
CA GLU A 98 2.50 -28.21 -6.10
C GLU A 98 2.18 -26.86 -5.46
N ARG A 99 2.61 -26.67 -4.21
CA ARG A 99 2.43 -25.40 -3.51
C ARG A 99 3.42 -24.36 -3.99
N VAL A 100 2.92 -23.33 -4.68
CA VAL A 100 3.71 -22.14 -4.99
C VAL A 100 3.82 -21.26 -3.73
N ARG A 101 5.03 -20.78 -3.41
CA ARG A 101 5.20 -19.79 -2.36
C ARG A 101 4.64 -18.46 -2.85
N PRO A 102 3.73 -17.80 -2.12
CA PRO A 102 3.22 -16.51 -2.55
C PRO A 102 4.39 -15.52 -2.69
N PRO A 103 4.41 -14.69 -3.73
CA PRO A 103 5.36 -13.59 -3.80
C PRO A 103 5.15 -12.76 -2.52
N LYS A 104 6.23 -12.51 -1.77
CA LYS A 104 6.14 -11.65 -0.58
C LYS A 104 5.52 -10.33 -1.04
N ALA A 105 4.32 -10.01 -0.57
CA ALA A 105 3.68 -8.74 -0.83
C ALA A 105 4.67 -7.64 -0.45
N ARG A 106 5.34 -7.06 -1.45
CA ARG A 106 6.08 -5.83 -1.24
C ARG A 106 4.98 -4.82 -1.03
N LYS A 107 4.64 -4.52 0.24
CA LYS A 107 3.98 -3.27 0.58
C LYS A 107 4.71 -2.21 -0.24
N GLY A 108 4.00 -1.60 -1.17
CA GLY A 108 4.45 -0.40 -1.85
C GLY A 108 4.57 0.70 -0.81
N ALA A 109 5.57 0.61 0.07
CA ALA A 109 6.28 1.81 0.42
C ALA A 109 6.87 2.23 -0.93
N GLU A 110 6.20 3.19 -1.56
CA GLU A 110 6.78 4.03 -2.59
C GLU A 110 8.27 4.16 -2.27
N ARG A 111 9.12 3.58 -3.14
CA ARG A 111 10.57 3.64 -2.93
C ARG A 111 10.93 5.10 -3.11
N VAL A 112 10.89 5.84 -2.02
CA VAL A 112 11.28 7.24 -1.94
C VAL A 112 12.68 7.33 -2.53
N ASP A 113 12.81 8.06 -3.63
CA ASP A 113 14.09 8.21 -4.30
C ASP A 113 14.88 9.32 -3.61
N TYR A 114 15.74 8.93 -2.67
CA TYR A 114 16.62 9.83 -1.94
C TYR A 114 17.69 10.50 -2.84
N GLY A 115 17.84 10.07 -4.09
CA GLY A 115 18.65 10.73 -5.13
C GLY A 115 17.98 11.95 -5.77
N THR A 116 16.86 12.43 -5.20
CA THR A 116 16.17 13.65 -5.63
C THR A 116 16.17 14.70 -4.51
N ILE A 117 16.08 15.99 -4.87
CA ILE A 117 16.07 17.10 -3.90
C ILE A 117 14.89 17.01 -2.92
N GLU A 118 13.76 16.47 -3.38
CA GLU A 118 12.54 16.34 -2.58
C GLU A 118 12.73 15.42 -1.36
N HIS A 119 13.70 14.50 -1.44
CA HIS A 119 13.89 13.42 -0.48
C HIS A 119 15.29 13.36 0.14
N ALA A 120 16.30 13.95 -0.51
CA ALA A 120 17.67 14.01 -0.01
C ALA A 120 17.73 14.54 1.43
N GLY A 121 18.50 13.88 2.30
CA GLY A 121 18.70 14.27 3.69
C GLY A 121 17.56 13.91 4.65
N ARG A 122 16.44 13.30 4.18
CA ARG A 122 15.38 12.82 5.08
C ARG A 122 15.90 11.64 5.92
N PRO A 123 15.67 11.57 7.24
CA PRO A 123 16.09 10.42 8.03
C PRO A 123 15.44 9.12 7.54
N HIS A 124 16.27 8.15 7.11
CA HIS A 124 15.81 6.82 6.72
C HIS A 124 16.72 5.72 7.29
N ARG A 125 16.19 4.50 7.39
CA ARG A 125 16.93 3.32 7.94
C ARG A 125 17.90 2.68 6.92
N GLY A 126 17.91 3.16 5.68
CA GLY A 126 18.74 2.61 4.60
C GLY A 126 20.13 3.23 4.55
N ARG A 127 21.04 2.58 3.80
CA ARG A 127 22.33 3.16 3.44
C ARG A 127 22.10 4.36 2.51
N VAL A 128 22.78 5.47 2.77
CA VAL A 128 22.80 6.64 1.89
C VAL A 128 23.54 6.29 0.60
N THR A 129 22.94 6.61 -0.54
CA THR A 129 23.56 6.40 -1.86
C THR A 129 24.55 7.53 -2.15
N GLU A 130 25.50 7.30 -3.06
CA GLU A 130 26.44 8.36 -3.45
C GLU A 130 25.73 9.56 -4.10
N GLU A 131 24.61 9.32 -4.78
CA GLU A 131 23.80 10.37 -5.41
C GLU A 131 23.09 11.24 -4.37
N GLU A 132 22.50 10.63 -3.34
CA GLU A 132 21.94 11.36 -2.20
C GLU A 132 23.04 12.15 -1.48
N ALA A 133 24.19 11.52 -1.20
CA ALA A 133 25.30 12.17 -0.51
C ALA A 133 25.83 13.36 -1.31
N ARG A 134 25.98 13.21 -2.63
CA ARG A 134 26.38 14.30 -3.52
C ARG A 134 25.38 15.46 -3.47
N LEU A 135 24.08 15.18 -3.57
CA LEU A 135 23.04 16.22 -3.49
C LEU A 135 23.04 16.94 -2.14
N VAL A 136 23.19 16.20 -1.03
CA VAL A 136 23.27 16.78 0.31
C VAL A 136 24.52 17.65 0.48
N ARG A 137 25.66 17.27 -0.12
CA ARG A 137 26.88 18.09 -0.09
C ARG A 137 26.79 19.34 -0.96
N GLU A 138 26.26 19.21 -2.18
CA GLU A 138 26.20 20.29 -3.16
C GLU A 138 25.08 21.31 -2.85
N ARG A 139 24.00 20.87 -2.22
CA ARG A 139 22.77 21.67 -2.03
C ARG A 139 22.28 21.64 -0.57
N LEU A 140 23.20 21.64 0.38
CA LEU A 140 22.89 21.51 1.82
C LEU A 140 21.85 22.54 2.30
N ASP A 141 21.98 23.79 1.89
CA ASP A 141 21.06 24.87 2.32
C ASP A 141 19.64 24.64 1.82
N GLU A 142 19.49 24.19 0.58
CA GLU A 142 18.20 23.87 -0.04
C GLU A 142 17.55 22.67 0.67
N VAL A 143 18.34 21.63 0.94
CA VAL A 143 17.91 20.44 1.70
C VAL A 143 17.50 20.81 3.13
N ASN A 144 18.30 21.61 3.84
CA ASN A 144 18.04 21.99 5.23
C ASN A 144 16.85 22.93 5.37
N LYS A 145 16.64 23.84 4.41
CA LYS A 145 15.43 24.66 4.35
C LYS A 145 14.19 23.78 4.21
N ARG A 146 14.20 22.84 3.27
CA ARG A 146 13.09 21.88 3.06
C ARG A 146 12.84 21.00 4.28
N LEU A 147 13.90 20.51 4.94
CA LEU A 147 13.78 19.70 6.16
C LEU A 147 13.15 20.53 7.29
N ALA A 148 13.55 21.78 7.47
CA ALA A 148 12.97 22.68 8.46
C ALA A 148 11.49 22.99 8.18
N ASP A 149 11.14 23.30 6.92
CA ASP A 149 9.75 23.57 6.50
C ASP A 149 8.83 22.36 6.77
N ALA A 150 9.39 21.14 6.67
CA ALA A 150 8.69 19.89 6.97
C ALA A 150 8.75 19.47 8.45
N GLY A 151 9.40 20.25 9.34
CA GLY A 151 9.58 19.91 10.75
C GLY A 151 10.47 18.68 11.00
N ILE A 152 11.37 18.36 10.07
CA ILE A 152 12.29 17.22 10.12
C ILE A 152 13.67 17.68 10.60
N ARG A 153 14.40 16.81 11.31
CA ARG A 153 15.80 17.05 11.72
C ARG A 153 16.65 17.42 10.49
N GLN A 154 17.36 18.55 10.58
CA GLN A 154 18.29 19.03 9.56
C GLN A 154 19.60 18.23 9.55
N VAL A 155 20.31 18.27 8.42
CA VAL A 155 21.65 17.69 8.28
C VAL A 155 22.68 18.70 8.78
N ASP A 156 23.54 18.25 9.69
CA ASP A 156 24.59 19.06 10.31
C ASP A 156 25.96 18.49 9.91
N PRO A 157 26.78 19.19 9.10
CA PRO A 157 28.11 18.74 8.72
C PRO A 157 29.11 18.64 9.87
N THR A 158 28.83 19.28 11.01
CA THR A 158 29.70 19.26 12.20
C THR A 158 29.40 18.07 13.11
N ASP A 159 28.26 17.41 12.92
CA ASP A 159 27.92 16.14 13.56
C ASP A 159 28.75 15.01 12.91
N PRO A 160 29.60 14.28 13.68
CA PRO A 160 30.40 13.18 13.15
C PRO A 160 29.57 12.08 12.45
N GLU A 161 28.33 11.83 12.89
CA GLU A 161 27.45 10.84 12.27
C GLU A 161 27.00 11.28 10.89
N HIS A 162 26.58 12.54 10.75
CA HIS A 162 26.17 13.12 9.46
C HIS A 162 27.36 13.31 8.52
N ALA A 163 28.52 13.72 9.04
CA ALA A 163 29.77 13.85 8.30
C ALA A 163 30.17 12.51 7.66
N ALA A 164 30.17 11.43 8.45
CA ALA A 164 30.46 10.09 7.95
C ALA A 164 29.39 9.57 6.97
N ARG A 165 28.12 9.92 7.20
CA ARG A 165 26.98 9.45 6.40
C ARG A 165 26.90 10.09 5.02
N TYR A 166 27.19 11.38 4.91
CA TYR A 166 27.11 12.15 3.66
C TYR A 166 28.48 12.49 3.07
N GLY A 167 29.59 12.10 3.72
CA GLY A 167 30.95 12.33 3.23
C GLY A 167 31.37 13.80 3.25
N PHE A 168 30.94 14.56 4.26
CA PHE A 168 31.42 15.93 4.43
C PHE A 168 32.92 15.90 4.75
N PRO A 169 33.73 16.82 4.18
CA PRO A 169 35.12 16.94 4.56
C PRO A 169 35.19 17.23 6.06
N ALA A 170 36.07 16.54 6.78
CA ALA A 170 36.33 16.86 8.18
C ALA A 170 36.66 18.35 8.29
N ALA A 171 35.94 19.06 9.16
CA ALA A 171 36.28 20.45 9.44
C ALA A 171 37.77 20.51 9.87
N PRO A 172 38.55 21.47 9.36
CA PRO A 172 39.96 21.64 9.73
C PRO A 172 40.13 21.91 11.22
#